data_AF-H2ZNF3-F1
#
_entry.id   AF-H2ZNF3-F1
#
_cell.length_a   1.000
_cell.length_b   1.000
_cell.length_c   1.000
_cell.angle_alpha   90.00
_cell.angle_beta   90.00
_cell.angle_gamma   90.00
#
_symmetry.space_group_name_H-M   'P 1'
#
loop_
_entity.id
_entity.type
_entity.pdbx_description
1 polymer ?
#
loop_
_entity_poly.entity_id
_entity_poly.type
_entity_poly.pdbx_seq_one_letter_code
_entity_poly.pdbx_strand_id
1 'polypeptide(L)'
;MYISGVPGTGKTATVMEVVSALRQSVDDGDLEDFDYVDVNGMRLTEPHQIYVQILKKLQGLKATPNHAAQLLTQRFNQRGKKTVLLLVDELDLLWTKKQDVMYHLFDWPSHRHARLIVVAIANTMDLPERIMMSRVSSRLGLTRLSFLPYNFKQLQSIVSSRLSGIEAFDGDAVQLVARKVAAVSGDARRCLDVCRRAVEIASQQNRLKKAMKLTTIEHVHEALQEMFSSPMIMFIRNASTQEKMFLRSVVAEFRRSGLEEATIGQVLHHHNAITKLDGLQPVSVTSIIKVCNSLATARVLMLEMGRYDLYARLRLNVSIDDVLFALNSDV
;
A
#
# COMPACT_ATOMS: atom_id res chain seq x y z
N MET A 1 -14.10 -13.38 15.40
CA MET A 1 -14.47 -12.94 14.05
C MET A 1 -13.21 -12.52 13.30
N TYR A 2 -13.10 -12.88 12.02
CA TYR A 2 -11.97 -12.52 11.17
C TYR A 2 -12.46 -11.69 9.99
N ILE A 3 -11.87 -10.51 9.81
CA ILE A 3 -12.20 -9.55 8.77
C ILE A 3 -11.01 -9.41 7.83
N SER A 4 -11.21 -9.71 6.55
CA SER A 4 -10.19 -9.61 5.51
C SER A 4 -10.62 -8.66 4.40
N GLY A 5 -9.66 -8.20 3.60
CA GLY A 5 -9.92 -7.38 2.43
C GLY A 5 -8.73 -6.50 2.08
N VAL A 6 -8.70 -5.96 0.86
CA VAL A 6 -7.62 -5.07 0.45
C VAL A 6 -7.58 -3.78 1.31
N PRO A 7 -6.44 -3.08 1.39
CA PRO A 7 -6.37 -1.78 2.06
C PRO A 7 -7.39 -0.79 1.49
N GLY A 8 -7.90 0.11 2.34
CA GLY A 8 -8.77 1.18 1.88
C GLY A 8 -10.24 0.82 1.65
N THR A 9 -10.67 -0.41 1.98
CA THR A 9 -12.07 -0.86 1.91
C THR A 9 -12.92 -0.47 3.12
N GLY A 10 -12.36 0.23 4.11
CA GLY A 10 -13.12 0.73 5.27
C GLY A 10 -13.25 -0.25 6.45
N LYS A 11 -12.56 -1.40 6.44
CA LYS A 11 -12.59 -2.42 7.52
C LYS A 11 -12.52 -1.82 8.94
N THR A 12 -11.45 -1.09 9.24
CA THR A 12 -11.22 -0.48 10.56
C THR A 12 -12.29 0.56 10.90
N ALA A 13 -12.71 1.37 9.91
CA ALA A 13 -13.72 2.40 10.12
C ALA A 13 -15.09 1.79 10.45
N THR A 14 -15.50 0.75 9.73
CA THR A 14 -16.75 0.03 10.00
C THR A 14 -16.74 -0.63 11.38
N VAL A 15 -15.62 -1.24 11.78
CA VAL A 15 -15.52 -1.86 13.12
C VAL A 15 -15.59 -0.81 14.22
N MET A 16 -14.91 0.33 14.05
CA MET A 16 -15.00 1.44 15.02
C MET A 16 -16.42 1.98 15.16
N GLU A 17 -17.15 2.11 14.04
CA GLU A 17 -18.54 2.54 14.03
C GLU A 17 -19.44 1.54 14.78
N VAL A 18 -19.25 0.23 14.53
CA VAL A 18 -19.97 -0.83 15.27
C VAL A 18 -19.67 -0.77 16.76
N VAL A 19 -18.41 -0.54 17.15
CA VAL A 19 -18.04 -0.39 18.57
C VAL A 19 -18.71 0.84 19.19
N SER A 20 -18.80 1.95 18.45
CA SER A 20 -19.50 3.15 18.89
C SER A 20 -21.00 2.88 19.10
N ALA A 21 -21.65 2.20 18.16
CA ALA A 21 -23.05 1.80 18.29
C ALA A 21 -23.28 0.85 19.46
N LEU A 22 -22.38 -0.11 19.70
CA LEU A 22 -22.46 -1.01 20.85
C LEU A 22 -22.33 -0.28 22.18
N ARG A 23 -21.48 0.74 22.27
CA ARG A 23 -21.37 1.59 23.46
C ARG A 23 -22.65 2.38 23.70
N GLN A 24 -23.26 2.90 22.63
CA GLN A 24 -24.55 3.56 22.74
C GLN A 24 -25.63 2.62 23.29
N SER A 25 -25.66 1.36 22.83
CA SER A 25 -26.58 0.35 23.40
C SER A 25 -26.30 0.00 24.87
N VAL A 26 -25.06 0.17 25.35
CA VAL A 26 -24.75 0.06 26.79
C VAL A 26 -25.33 1.24 27.55
N ASP A 27 -25.19 2.46 27.02
CA ASP A 27 -25.72 3.68 27.63
C ASP A 27 -27.26 3.67 27.67
N ASP A 28 -27.90 3.11 26.64
CA ASP A 28 -29.36 2.93 26.54
C ASP A 28 -29.88 1.78 27.44
N GLY A 29 -28.99 0.96 28.01
CA GLY A 29 -29.32 -0.15 28.91
C GLY A 29 -29.72 -1.46 28.21
N ASP A 30 -29.57 -1.54 26.88
CA ASP A 30 -29.87 -2.74 26.08
C ASP A 30 -28.75 -3.79 26.15
N LEU A 31 -27.53 -3.41 26.53
CA LEU A 31 -26.35 -4.28 26.59
C LEU A 31 -25.61 -4.17 27.93
N GLU A 32 -25.04 -5.29 28.41
CA GLU A 32 -24.11 -5.27 29.54
C GLU A 32 -22.81 -4.53 29.18
N ASP A 33 -22.24 -3.81 30.16
CA ASP A 33 -20.97 -3.10 30.03
C ASP A 33 -19.79 -4.04 29.69
N PHE A 34 -18.86 -3.55 28.86
CA PHE A 34 -17.73 -4.32 28.34
C PHE A 34 -16.44 -3.49 28.21
N ASP A 35 -15.29 -4.15 28.41
CA ASP A 35 -13.98 -3.53 28.19
C ASP A 35 -13.64 -3.57 26.70
N TYR A 36 -13.38 -2.42 26.08
CA TYR A 36 -12.90 -2.34 24.70
C TYR A 36 -11.38 -2.13 24.65
N VAL A 37 -10.68 -2.97 23.89
CA VAL A 37 -9.24 -2.89 23.70
C VAL A 37 -8.91 -2.98 22.21
N ASP A 38 -8.32 -1.93 21.66
CA ASP A 38 -7.73 -1.93 20.32
C ASP A 38 -6.21 -2.14 20.37
N VAL A 39 -5.67 -2.93 19.45
CA VAL A 39 -4.22 -3.00 19.19
C VAL A 39 -4.01 -3.03 17.68
N ASN A 40 -3.04 -2.26 17.20
CA ASN A 40 -2.65 -2.23 15.80
C ASN A 40 -1.23 -2.79 15.64
N GLY A 41 -1.06 -3.77 14.76
CA GLY A 41 0.22 -4.44 14.50
C GLY A 41 1.34 -3.50 14.05
N MET A 42 1.06 -2.46 13.26
CA MET A 42 2.04 -1.45 12.81
C MET A 42 2.60 -0.61 13.95
N ARG A 43 1.89 -0.51 15.09
CA ARG A 43 2.36 0.25 16.25
C ARG A 43 3.30 -0.57 17.15
N LEU A 44 3.55 -1.83 16.83
CA LEU A 44 4.40 -2.73 17.60
C LEU A 44 5.76 -2.86 16.91
N THR A 45 6.83 -2.81 17.71
CA THR A 45 8.20 -3.09 17.22
C THR A 45 8.43 -4.57 17.02
N GLU A 46 7.82 -5.41 17.86
CA GLU A 46 7.90 -6.87 17.80
C GLU A 46 6.51 -7.49 18.05
N PRO A 47 6.15 -8.62 17.41
CA PRO A 47 4.84 -9.24 17.57
C PRO A 47 4.46 -9.53 19.02
N HIS A 48 5.40 -9.98 19.86
CA HIS A 48 5.17 -10.31 21.27
C HIS A 48 4.78 -9.10 22.13
N GLN A 49 5.05 -7.87 21.68
CA GLN A 49 4.65 -6.65 22.40
C GLN A 49 3.12 -6.48 22.47
N ILE A 50 2.35 -7.21 21.66
CA ILE A 50 0.88 -7.19 21.74
C ILE A 50 0.39 -7.54 23.13
N TYR A 51 1.00 -8.52 23.81
CA TYR A 51 0.59 -8.94 25.15
C TYR A 51 0.72 -7.80 26.16
N VAL A 52 1.81 -7.03 26.05
CA VAL A 52 2.08 -5.88 26.91
C VAL A 52 1.05 -4.79 26.67
N GLN A 53 0.68 -4.52 25.41
CA GLN A 53 -0.33 -3.51 25.07
C GLN A 53 -1.72 -3.91 25.55
N ILE A 54 -2.13 -5.17 25.36
CA ILE A 54 -3.41 -5.68 25.85
C ILE A 54 -3.47 -5.59 27.38
N LEU A 55 -2.43 -6.08 28.08
CA LEU A 55 -2.37 -6.05 29.54
C LEU A 55 -2.43 -4.61 30.08
N LYS A 56 -1.67 -3.69 29.45
CA LYS A 56 -1.65 -2.28 29.84
C LYS A 56 -3.03 -1.64 29.67
N LYS A 57 -3.76 -1.93 28.58
CA LYS A 57 -5.10 -1.39 28.37
C LYS A 57 -6.16 -1.98 29.30
N LEU A 58 -6.03 -3.26 29.68
CA LEU A 58 -6.99 -3.93 30.57
C LEU A 58 -6.76 -3.69 32.06
N GLN A 59 -5.50 -3.62 32.50
CA GLN A 59 -5.13 -3.58 33.93
C GLN A 59 -4.24 -2.40 34.31
N GLY A 60 -3.76 -1.60 33.34
CA GLY A 60 -2.81 -0.52 33.61
C GLY A 60 -1.39 -0.99 33.93
N LEU A 61 -1.13 -2.30 33.93
CA LEU A 61 0.15 -2.89 34.30
C LEU A 61 1.11 -2.97 33.10
N LYS A 62 2.41 -2.82 33.37
CA LYS A 62 3.48 -3.13 32.43
C LYS A 62 4.23 -4.37 32.90
N ALA A 63 4.44 -5.30 31.99
CA ALA A 63 5.18 -6.53 32.23
C ALA A 63 6.01 -6.88 31.01
N THR A 64 6.97 -7.80 31.16
CA THR A 64 7.65 -8.40 30.02
C THR A 64 6.68 -9.22 29.17
N PRO A 65 6.87 -9.38 27.85
CA PRO A 65 5.92 -10.08 26.98
C PRO A 65 5.50 -11.47 27.46
N ASN A 66 6.45 -12.27 27.94
CA ASN A 66 6.18 -13.62 28.46
C ASN A 66 5.31 -13.58 29.73
N HIS A 67 5.63 -12.68 30.66
CA HIS A 67 4.84 -12.53 31.87
C HIS A 67 3.45 -11.96 31.58
N ALA A 68 3.35 -11.02 30.64
CA ALA A 68 2.08 -10.48 30.18
C ALA A 68 1.18 -11.56 29.56
N ALA A 69 1.74 -12.45 28.72
CA ALA A 69 1.00 -13.56 28.16
C ALA A 69 0.46 -14.51 29.24
N GLN A 70 1.25 -14.82 30.26
CA GLN A 70 0.82 -15.66 31.40
C GLN A 70 -0.33 -15.00 32.18
N LEU A 71 -0.21 -13.70 32.50
CA LEU A 71 -1.24 -12.94 33.21
C LEU A 71 -2.55 -12.86 32.42
N LEU A 72 -2.47 -12.65 31.11
CA LEU A 72 -3.65 -12.62 30.22
C LEU A 72 -4.33 -14.00 30.17
N THR A 73 -3.57 -15.09 30.00
CA THR A 73 -4.11 -16.45 30.04
C THR A 73 -4.79 -16.75 31.38
N GLN A 74 -4.18 -16.35 32.51
CA GLN A 74 -4.80 -16.51 33.83
C GLN A 74 -6.09 -15.69 33.94
N ARG A 75 -6.11 -14.44 33.45
CA ARG A 75 -7.30 -13.57 33.45
C ARG A 75 -8.45 -14.19 32.67
N PHE A 76 -8.20 -14.69 31.45
CA PHE A 76 -9.25 -15.25 30.60
C PHE A 76 -9.76 -16.62 31.07
N ASN A 77 -9.07 -17.27 32.01
CA ASN A 77 -9.56 -18.50 32.64
C ASN A 77 -10.30 -18.26 33.98
N GLN A 78 -10.25 -17.03 34.53
CA GLN A 78 -10.95 -16.68 35.76
C GLN A 78 -12.43 -16.39 35.52
N ARG A 79 -13.30 -16.83 36.44
CA ARG A 79 -14.74 -16.53 36.41
C ARG A 79 -15.03 -15.10 36.89
N GLY A 80 -16.18 -14.57 36.47
CA GLY A 80 -16.73 -13.31 36.98
C GLY A 80 -16.01 -12.04 36.49
N LYS A 81 -15.22 -12.14 35.42
CA LYS A 81 -14.64 -10.96 34.75
C LYS A 81 -15.64 -10.38 33.75
N LYS A 82 -15.54 -9.06 33.50
CA LYS A 82 -16.29 -8.37 32.45
C LYS A 82 -15.95 -8.92 31.07
N THR A 83 -16.88 -8.78 30.14
CA THR A 83 -16.65 -9.12 28.74
C THR A 83 -15.62 -8.16 28.14
N VAL A 84 -14.68 -8.69 27.38
CA VAL A 84 -13.63 -7.94 26.69
C VAL A 84 -13.86 -8.05 25.18
N LEU A 85 -13.97 -6.91 24.51
CA LEU A 85 -13.94 -6.82 23.06
C LEU A 85 -12.54 -6.38 22.61
N LEU A 86 -11.76 -7.34 22.09
CA LEU A 86 -10.41 -7.14 21.60
C LEU A 86 -10.40 -6.98 20.08
N LEU A 87 -10.09 -5.77 19.61
CA LEU A 87 -9.80 -5.48 18.22
C LEU A 87 -8.29 -5.61 17.96
N VAL A 88 -7.90 -6.49 17.05
CA VAL A 88 -6.53 -6.61 16.54
C VAL A 88 -6.52 -6.19 15.08
N ASP A 89 -6.01 -4.99 14.82
CA ASP A 89 -5.83 -4.44 13.46
C ASP A 89 -4.45 -4.80 12.90
N GLU A 90 -4.37 -4.99 11.59
CA GLU A 90 -3.16 -5.44 10.88
C GLU A 90 -2.54 -6.71 11.49
N LEU A 91 -3.38 -7.73 11.71
CA LEU A 91 -2.99 -9.01 12.32
C LEU A 91 -1.89 -9.74 11.54
N ASP A 92 -1.83 -9.57 10.22
CA ASP A 92 -0.81 -10.17 9.34
C ASP A 92 0.62 -9.78 9.72
N LEU A 93 0.82 -8.63 10.36
CA LEU A 93 2.12 -8.20 10.89
C LEU A 93 2.57 -8.96 12.14
N LEU A 94 1.65 -9.65 12.81
CA LEU A 94 1.96 -10.48 13.98
C LEU A 94 2.40 -11.90 13.58
N TRP A 95 2.53 -12.16 12.28
CA TRP A 95 2.97 -13.45 11.78
C TRP A 95 4.43 -13.72 12.13
N THR A 96 4.68 -14.81 12.86
CA THR A 96 6.02 -15.33 13.16
C THR A 96 6.14 -16.77 12.67
N LYS A 97 7.38 -17.26 12.49
CA LYS A 97 7.61 -18.68 12.13
C LYS A 97 7.03 -19.65 13.17
N LYS A 98 6.98 -19.25 14.45
CA LYS A 98 6.43 -20.05 15.55
C LYS A 98 4.91 -19.90 15.69
N GLN A 99 4.32 -18.83 15.15
CA GLN A 99 2.89 -18.52 15.18
C GLN A 99 2.25 -18.48 16.58
N ASP A 100 3.07 -18.33 17.62
CA ASP A 100 2.67 -18.39 19.03
C ASP A 100 1.72 -17.24 19.43
N VAL A 101 1.99 -16.03 18.93
CA VAL A 101 1.12 -14.86 19.15
C VAL A 101 -0.29 -15.07 18.63
N MET A 102 -0.41 -15.49 17.37
CA MET A 102 -1.70 -15.74 16.75
C MET A 102 -2.42 -16.91 17.41
N TYR A 103 -1.68 -17.97 17.80
CA TYR A 103 -2.24 -19.08 18.55
C TYR A 103 -2.90 -18.61 19.84
N HIS A 104 -2.20 -17.88 20.71
CA HIS A 104 -2.77 -17.41 21.98
C HIS A 104 -4.01 -16.52 21.78
N LEU A 105 -3.95 -15.57 20.84
CA LEU A 105 -5.08 -14.66 20.56
C LEU A 105 -6.35 -15.41 20.16
N PHE A 106 -6.21 -16.51 19.41
CA PHE A 106 -7.33 -17.30 18.95
C PHE A 106 -7.72 -18.43 19.92
N ASP A 107 -6.81 -18.88 20.78
CA ASP A 107 -7.07 -19.90 21.79
C ASP A 107 -7.80 -19.32 23.03
N TRP A 108 -7.49 -18.08 23.43
CA TRP A 108 -8.13 -17.45 24.60
C TRP A 108 -9.67 -17.42 24.56
N PRO A 109 -10.34 -17.04 23.45
CA PRO A 109 -11.81 -17.08 23.38
C PRO A 109 -12.42 -18.47 23.55
N SER A 110 -11.65 -19.54 23.31
CA SER A 110 -12.12 -20.92 23.43
C SER A 110 -12.14 -21.46 24.87
N HIS A 111 -11.58 -20.71 25.82
CA HIS A 111 -11.57 -21.11 27.22
C HIS A 111 -12.98 -21.01 27.82
N ARG A 112 -13.37 -22.00 28.62
CA ARG A 112 -14.74 -22.14 29.18
C ARG A 112 -15.25 -20.92 29.95
N HIS A 113 -14.35 -20.14 30.55
CA HIS A 113 -14.67 -18.97 31.35
C HIS A 113 -14.25 -17.64 30.71
N ALA A 114 -13.71 -17.69 29.48
CA ALA A 114 -13.30 -16.49 28.78
C ALA A 114 -14.52 -15.75 28.24
N ARG A 115 -14.77 -14.55 28.78
CA ARG A 115 -15.66 -13.57 28.15
C ARG A 115 -14.84 -12.68 27.21
N LEU A 116 -14.22 -13.27 26.20
CA LEU A 116 -13.35 -12.56 25.25
C LEU A 116 -13.90 -12.70 23.82
N ILE A 117 -14.17 -11.57 23.19
CA ILE A 117 -14.54 -11.48 21.78
C ILE A 117 -13.35 -10.89 21.03
N VAL A 118 -12.78 -11.66 20.11
CA VAL A 118 -11.67 -11.20 19.26
C VAL A 118 -12.19 -10.86 17.88
N VAL A 119 -11.97 -9.60 17.48
CA VAL A 119 -12.17 -9.12 16.11
C VAL A 119 -10.80 -8.87 15.52
N ALA A 120 -10.40 -9.71 14.56
CA ALA A 120 -9.13 -9.58 13.88
C ALA A 120 -9.33 -8.99 12.48
N ILE A 121 -8.58 -7.95 12.14
CA ILE A 121 -8.54 -7.35 10.81
C ILE A 121 -7.18 -7.64 10.17
N ALA A 122 -7.18 -8.10 8.92
CA ALA A 122 -5.97 -8.31 8.13
C ALA A 122 -6.20 -7.95 6.66
N ASN A 123 -5.12 -7.83 5.87
CA ASN A 123 -5.23 -7.52 4.45
C ASN A 123 -5.33 -8.77 3.56
N THR A 124 -4.85 -9.92 4.06
CA THR A 124 -4.85 -11.18 3.33
C THR A 124 -6.11 -11.99 3.65
N MET A 125 -6.65 -12.75 2.68
CA MET A 125 -7.81 -13.62 2.91
C MET A 125 -7.41 -14.99 3.46
N ASP A 126 -6.24 -15.49 3.05
CA ASP A 126 -5.76 -16.83 3.35
C ASP A 126 -5.03 -16.93 4.70
N LEU A 127 -4.84 -15.81 5.41
CA LEU A 127 -4.08 -15.79 6.65
C LEU A 127 -4.55 -16.87 7.63
N PRO A 128 -5.86 -17.06 7.87
CA PRO A 128 -6.32 -18.09 8.78
C PRO A 128 -5.80 -19.46 8.34
N GLU A 129 -6.00 -19.85 7.07
CA GLU A 129 -5.59 -21.15 6.51
C GLU A 129 -4.09 -21.41 6.60
N ARG A 130 -3.26 -20.37 6.47
CA ARG A 130 -1.81 -20.46 6.65
C ARG A 130 -1.41 -20.60 8.13
N ILE A 131 -2.14 -19.96 9.05
CA ILE A 131 -1.91 -20.05 10.51
C ILE A 131 -2.42 -21.39 11.05
N MET A 132 -3.44 -21.98 10.45
CA MET A 132 -4.12 -23.15 11.01
C MET A 132 -3.20 -24.38 10.96
N MET A 133 -2.44 -24.61 12.03
CA MET A 133 -2.17 -25.98 12.46
C MET A 133 -3.53 -26.68 12.60
N SER A 134 -3.71 -27.88 12.04
CA SER A 134 -5.01 -28.57 11.97
C SER A 134 -5.75 -28.72 13.32
N ARG A 135 -5.04 -28.48 14.44
CA ARG A 135 -5.53 -28.50 15.82
C ARG A 135 -6.47 -27.36 16.23
N VAL A 136 -6.40 -26.18 15.58
CA VAL A 136 -7.18 -24.99 15.99
C VAL A 136 -8.30 -24.65 14.99
N SER A 137 -8.18 -25.14 13.74
CA SER A 137 -9.15 -24.88 12.66
C SER A 137 -10.57 -25.31 12.98
N SER A 138 -10.73 -26.51 13.54
CA SER A 138 -12.05 -27.06 13.89
C SER A 138 -12.71 -26.36 15.08
N ARG A 139 -11.94 -25.69 15.95
CA ARG A 139 -12.42 -25.00 17.16
C ARG A 139 -12.68 -23.52 16.90
N LEU A 140 -11.92 -22.95 15.98
CA LEU A 140 -12.11 -21.63 15.43
C LEU A 140 -13.22 -21.70 14.36
N GLY A 141 -14.47 -21.78 14.81
CA GLY A 141 -15.63 -21.34 14.04
C GLY A 141 -15.57 -19.83 13.78
N LEU A 142 -14.46 -19.35 13.22
CA LEU A 142 -14.21 -17.97 12.91
C LEU A 142 -15.19 -17.59 11.82
N THR A 143 -16.24 -16.87 12.21
CA THR A 143 -17.03 -16.08 11.29
C THR A 143 -16.08 -15.20 10.47
N ARG A 144 -15.99 -15.49 9.16
CA ARG A 144 -15.16 -14.76 8.21
C ARG A 144 -16.03 -13.73 7.51
N LEU A 145 -15.55 -12.49 7.46
CA LEU A 145 -16.17 -11.41 6.71
C LEU A 145 -15.13 -10.83 5.76
N SER A 146 -15.42 -10.83 4.46
CA SER A 146 -14.52 -10.29 3.45
C SER A 146 -15.05 -8.98 2.89
N PHE A 147 -14.25 -7.92 3.03
CA PHE A 147 -14.47 -6.62 2.43
C PHE A 147 -13.86 -6.63 1.02
N LEU A 148 -14.72 -6.72 0.03
CA LEU A 148 -14.33 -6.60 -1.37
C LEU A 148 -13.93 -5.16 -1.70
N PRO A 149 -13.08 -4.95 -2.73
CA PRO A 149 -12.81 -3.62 -3.26
C PRO A 149 -14.10 -2.90 -3.64
N TYR A 150 -14.15 -1.58 -3.46
CA TYR A 150 -15.33 -0.81 -3.80
C TYR A 150 -15.56 -0.79 -5.31
N ASN A 151 -16.81 -1.03 -5.71
CA ASN A 151 -17.22 -0.82 -7.09
C ASN A 151 -17.36 0.68 -7.40
N PHE A 152 -17.45 1.03 -8.69
CA PHE A 152 -17.53 2.44 -9.09
C PHE A 152 -18.74 3.17 -8.50
N LYS A 153 -19.90 2.50 -8.36
CA LYS A 153 -21.12 3.12 -7.78
C LYS A 153 -20.93 3.42 -6.29
N GLN A 154 -20.29 2.51 -5.55
CA GLN A 154 -19.98 2.68 -4.14
C GLN A 154 -18.97 3.82 -3.94
N LEU A 155 -17.89 3.87 -4.73
CA LEU A 155 -16.95 4.99 -4.68
C LEU A 155 -17.62 6.32 -5.01
N GLN A 156 -18.45 6.36 -6.04
CA GLN A 156 -19.23 7.55 -6.39
C GLN A 156 -20.13 7.99 -5.23
N SER A 157 -20.82 7.04 -4.58
CA SER A 157 -21.68 7.33 -3.42
C SER A 157 -20.87 7.84 -2.22
N ILE A 158 -19.68 7.29 -1.97
CA ILE A 158 -18.79 7.73 -0.89
C ILE A 158 -18.34 9.17 -1.12
N VAL A 159 -17.89 9.49 -2.34
CA VAL A 159 -17.46 10.85 -2.69
C VAL A 159 -18.64 11.82 -2.63
N SER A 160 -19.79 11.45 -3.19
CA SER A 160 -21.00 12.30 -3.18
C SER A 160 -21.51 12.55 -1.76
N SER A 161 -21.45 11.55 -0.88
CA SER A 161 -21.80 11.71 0.53
C SER A 161 -20.83 12.64 1.26
N ARG A 162 -19.56 12.69 0.87
CA ARG A 162 -18.57 13.63 1.45
C ARG A 162 -18.71 15.04 0.91
N LEU A 163 -19.23 15.19 -0.31
CA LEU A 163 -19.48 16.47 -0.97
C LEU A 163 -20.88 17.01 -0.71
N SER A 164 -21.72 16.31 0.06
CA SER A 164 -23.09 16.76 0.33
C SER A 164 -23.07 18.14 1.01
N GLY A 165 -23.71 19.13 0.38
CA GLY A 165 -23.72 20.52 0.83
C GLY A 165 -22.58 21.40 0.27
N ILE A 166 -21.72 20.86 -0.61
CA ILE A 166 -20.62 21.60 -1.23
C ILE A 166 -20.64 21.38 -2.75
N GLU A 167 -20.98 22.43 -3.51
CA GLU A 167 -20.89 22.45 -4.97
C GLU A 167 -19.45 22.74 -5.44
N ALA A 168 -18.54 21.79 -5.19
CA ALA A 168 -17.13 21.89 -5.60
C ALA A 168 -16.78 21.11 -6.87
N PHE A 169 -17.63 20.17 -7.28
CA PHE A 169 -17.36 19.22 -8.36
C PHE A 169 -18.51 19.15 -9.35
N ASP A 170 -18.14 18.94 -10.61
CA ASP A 170 -19.07 18.43 -11.62
C ASP A 170 -19.39 16.95 -11.35
N GLY A 171 -20.65 16.55 -11.54
CA GLY A 171 -21.10 15.17 -11.35
C GLY A 171 -20.38 14.18 -12.27
N ASP A 172 -20.10 14.60 -13.51
CA ASP A 172 -19.36 13.78 -14.48
C ASP A 172 -17.89 13.59 -14.08
N ALA A 173 -17.30 14.60 -13.45
CA ALA A 173 -15.94 14.52 -12.92
C ALA A 173 -15.83 13.50 -11.79
N VAL A 174 -16.80 13.47 -10.86
CA VAL A 174 -16.86 12.46 -9.79
C VAL A 174 -17.02 11.06 -10.38
N GLN A 175 -17.86 10.90 -11.40
CA GLN A 175 -18.05 9.61 -12.07
C GLN A 175 -16.75 9.12 -12.73
N LEU A 176 -15.99 10.00 -13.38
CA LEU A 176 -14.71 9.66 -13.98
C LEU A 176 -13.70 9.15 -12.94
N VAL A 177 -13.55 9.86 -11.81
CA VAL A 177 -12.66 9.43 -10.71
C VAL A 177 -13.07 8.06 -10.20
N ALA A 178 -14.36 7.88 -9.87
CA ALA A 178 -14.87 6.65 -9.30
C ALA A 178 -14.65 5.44 -10.24
N ARG A 179 -14.90 5.60 -11.55
CA ARG A 179 -14.65 4.54 -12.54
C ARG A 179 -13.17 4.21 -12.66
N LYS A 180 -12.29 5.22 -12.75
CA LYS A 180 -10.86 5.00 -12.94
C LYS A 180 -10.24 4.31 -11.72
N VAL A 181 -10.59 4.73 -10.51
CA VAL A 181 -10.05 4.15 -9.27
C VAL A 181 -10.62 2.75 -9.01
N ALA A 182 -11.91 2.51 -9.29
CA ALA A 182 -12.50 1.17 -9.19
C ALA A 182 -11.83 0.16 -10.14
N ALA A 183 -11.47 0.58 -11.36
CA ALA A 183 -10.80 -0.27 -12.33
C ALA A 183 -9.35 -0.64 -11.94
N VAL A 184 -8.68 0.17 -11.12
CA VAL A 184 -7.28 -0.03 -10.73
C VAL A 184 -7.15 -0.72 -9.38
N SER A 185 -7.86 -0.25 -8.35
CA SER A 185 -7.70 -0.76 -6.99
C SER A 185 -8.99 -0.88 -6.16
N GLY A 186 -9.99 -0.03 -6.39
CA GLY A 186 -11.20 0.01 -5.56
C GLY A 186 -10.95 0.53 -4.13
N ASP A 187 -9.93 1.37 -3.95
CA ASP A 187 -9.53 1.97 -2.66
C ASP A 187 -10.18 3.35 -2.49
N ALA A 188 -10.95 3.53 -1.41
CA ALA A 188 -11.62 4.79 -1.12
C ALA A 188 -10.66 5.93 -0.75
N ARG A 189 -9.52 5.63 -0.12
CA ARG A 189 -8.50 6.64 0.22
C ARG A 189 -7.91 7.24 -1.05
N ARG A 190 -7.48 6.38 -1.99
CA ARG A 190 -6.99 6.82 -3.31
C ARG A 190 -8.04 7.63 -4.08
N CYS A 191 -9.31 7.23 -4.01
CA CYS A 191 -10.40 7.98 -4.64
C CYS A 191 -10.50 9.41 -4.09
N LEU A 192 -10.47 9.56 -2.78
CA LEU A 192 -10.52 10.87 -2.12
C LEU A 192 -9.25 11.70 -2.36
N ASP A 193 -8.07 11.07 -2.43
CA ASP A 193 -6.81 11.74 -2.72
C ASP A 193 -6.80 12.31 -4.16
N VAL A 194 -7.33 11.58 -5.14
CA VAL A 194 -7.50 12.07 -6.51
C VAL A 194 -8.44 13.28 -6.54
N CYS A 195 -9.59 13.18 -5.86
CA CYS A 195 -10.50 14.32 -5.75
C CYS A 195 -9.81 15.54 -5.12
N ARG A 196 -9.11 15.34 -4.00
CA ARG A 196 -8.36 16.41 -3.35
C ARG A 196 -7.36 17.05 -4.30
N ARG A 197 -6.59 16.25 -5.04
CA ARG A 197 -5.62 16.77 -6.01
C ARG A 197 -6.28 17.56 -7.14
N ALA A 198 -7.41 17.09 -7.66
CA ALA A 198 -8.17 17.79 -8.69
C ALA A 198 -8.66 19.16 -8.21
N VAL A 199 -9.10 19.28 -6.94
CA VAL A 199 -9.47 20.57 -6.33
C VAL A 199 -8.26 21.49 -6.18
N GLU A 200 -7.11 20.96 -5.80
CA GLU A 200 -5.87 21.75 -5.69
C GLU A 200 -5.47 22.36 -7.05
N ILE A 201 -5.53 21.57 -8.13
CA ILE A 201 -5.28 22.02 -9.51
C ILE A 201 -6.30 23.09 -9.93
N ALA A 202 -7.60 22.82 -9.72
CA ALA A 202 -8.66 23.76 -10.03
C ALA A 202 -8.47 25.09 -9.28
N SER A 203 -8.10 25.03 -7.99
CA SER A 203 -7.84 26.20 -7.16
C SER A 203 -6.66 27.03 -7.67
N GLN A 204 -5.57 26.39 -8.11
CA GLN A 204 -4.42 27.08 -8.71
C GLN A 204 -4.81 27.81 -10.00
N GLN A 205 -5.56 27.16 -10.89
CA GLN A 205 -6.01 27.77 -12.14
C GLN A 205 -7.04 28.89 -11.90
N ASN A 206 -7.91 28.73 -10.91
CA ASN A 206 -8.92 29.73 -10.53
C ASN A 206 -8.31 30.99 -9.90
N ARG A 207 -7.20 30.85 -9.14
CA ARG A 207 -6.43 32.02 -8.65
C ARG A 207 -5.91 32.88 -9.81
N LEU A 208 -5.45 32.24 -10.89
CA LEU A 208 -4.96 32.93 -12.08
C LEU A 208 -6.09 33.62 -12.86
N LYS A 209 -7.29 33.01 -12.86
CA LYS A 209 -8.45 33.47 -13.66
C LYS A 209 -9.48 34.30 -12.88
N LYS A 210 -9.28 34.56 -11.57
CA LYS A 210 -10.19 35.28 -10.65
C LYS A 210 -11.67 34.85 -10.76
N ALA A 211 -11.93 33.56 -10.95
CA ALA A 211 -13.29 33.00 -11.01
C ALA A 211 -13.40 31.77 -10.11
N MET A 212 -14.50 31.63 -9.37
CA MET A 212 -14.85 30.36 -8.71
C MET A 212 -15.44 29.41 -9.76
N LYS A 213 -14.63 28.50 -10.30
CA LYS A 213 -15.13 27.43 -11.16
C LYS A 213 -15.15 26.10 -10.42
N LEU A 214 -16.21 25.34 -10.68
CA LEU A 214 -16.34 23.92 -10.32
C LEU A 214 -15.14 23.12 -10.83
N THR A 215 -14.83 22.04 -10.12
CA THR A 215 -13.82 21.07 -10.55
C THR A 215 -14.36 20.29 -11.74
N THR A 216 -13.85 20.59 -12.94
CA THR A 216 -14.22 19.95 -14.20
C THR A 216 -13.49 18.63 -14.42
N ILE A 217 -13.92 17.91 -15.46
CA ILE A 217 -13.30 16.67 -15.95
C ILE A 217 -11.82 16.88 -16.30
N GLU A 218 -11.44 18.04 -16.85
CA GLU A 218 -10.06 18.36 -17.23
C GLU A 218 -9.11 18.36 -16.03
N HIS A 219 -9.51 18.99 -14.92
CA HIS A 219 -8.71 19.01 -13.68
C HIS A 219 -8.56 17.61 -13.09
N VAL A 220 -9.61 16.79 -13.18
CA VAL A 220 -9.56 15.37 -12.77
C VAL A 220 -8.62 14.58 -13.67
N HIS A 221 -8.66 14.80 -14.98
CA HIS A 221 -7.76 14.11 -15.91
C HIS A 221 -6.30 14.46 -15.62
N GLU A 222 -6.00 15.72 -15.38
CA GLU A 222 -4.66 16.18 -14.99
C GLU A 222 -4.21 15.54 -13.66
N ALA A 223 -5.06 15.53 -12.64
CA ALA A 223 -4.79 14.86 -11.37
C ALA A 223 -4.52 13.35 -11.53
N LEU A 224 -5.33 12.68 -12.37
CA LEU A 224 -5.16 11.26 -12.66
C LEU A 224 -3.84 10.99 -13.39
N GLN A 225 -3.44 11.83 -14.34
CA GLN A 225 -2.15 11.70 -15.01
C GLN A 225 -1.00 11.92 -14.04
N GLU A 226 -1.07 12.92 -13.17
CA GLU A 226 -0.02 13.16 -12.16
C GLU A 226 0.12 11.99 -11.18
N MET A 227 -0.99 11.42 -10.71
CA MET A 227 -1.00 10.37 -9.70
C MET A 227 -0.74 8.96 -10.25
N PHE A 228 -1.13 8.68 -11.50
CA PHE A 228 -1.02 7.35 -12.11
C PHE A 228 0.06 7.27 -13.20
N SER A 229 0.69 8.37 -13.59
CA SER A 229 1.84 8.30 -14.50
C SER A 229 3.01 7.59 -13.82
N SER A 230 3.70 6.74 -14.59
CA SER A 230 4.90 6.08 -14.11
C SER A 230 6.01 7.12 -13.94
N PRO A 231 6.54 7.32 -12.72
CA PRO A 231 7.63 8.27 -12.48
C PRO A 231 8.87 7.94 -13.31
N MET A 232 9.08 6.66 -13.61
CA MET A 232 10.20 6.20 -14.44
C MET A 232 10.08 6.69 -15.89
N ILE A 233 8.87 6.64 -16.47
CA ILE A 233 8.64 7.14 -17.84
C ILE A 233 8.88 8.65 -17.90
N MET A 234 8.39 9.40 -16.90
CA MET A 234 8.60 10.84 -16.79
C MET A 234 10.08 11.19 -16.59
N PHE A 235 10.82 10.41 -15.79
CA PHE A 235 12.26 10.57 -15.62
C PHE A 235 13.00 10.35 -16.94
N ILE A 236 12.70 9.27 -17.67
CA ILE A 236 13.34 8.98 -18.97
C ILE A 236 13.04 10.09 -20.00
N ARG A 237 11.81 10.62 -20.02
CA ARG A 237 11.43 11.75 -20.88
C ARG A 237 12.22 13.03 -20.56
N ASN A 238 12.51 13.28 -19.29
CA ASN A 238 13.27 14.45 -18.86
C ASN A 238 14.78 14.21 -18.75
N ALA A 239 15.26 13.02 -19.10
CA ALA A 239 16.67 12.67 -19.04
C ALA A 239 17.49 13.46 -20.09
N SER A 240 18.79 13.61 -19.83
CA SER A 240 19.70 14.27 -20.77
C SER A 240 19.80 13.48 -22.08
N THR A 241 20.19 14.15 -23.17
CA THR A 241 20.40 13.50 -24.48
C THR A 241 21.35 12.31 -24.37
N GLN A 242 22.41 12.41 -23.56
CA GLN A 242 23.37 11.32 -23.38
C GLN A 242 22.77 10.13 -22.62
N GLU A 243 21.93 10.38 -21.61
CA GLU A 243 21.19 9.33 -20.90
C GLU A 243 20.18 8.63 -21.82
N LYS A 244 19.45 9.40 -22.63
CA LYS A 244 18.50 8.86 -23.63
C LYS A 244 19.21 7.99 -24.67
N MET A 245 20.35 8.45 -25.18
CA MET A 245 21.17 7.71 -26.15
C MET A 245 21.77 6.46 -25.53
N PHE A 246 22.21 6.53 -24.27
CA PHE A 246 22.69 5.36 -23.55
C PHE A 246 21.58 4.32 -23.38
N LEU A 247 20.37 4.72 -23.00
CA LEU A 247 19.21 3.83 -22.90
C LEU A 247 18.84 3.20 -24.26
N ARG A 248 18.88 3.96 -25.37
CA ARG A 248 18.72 3.40 -26.73
C ARG A 248 19.77 2.33 -27.03
N SER A 249 21.00 2.56 -26.61
CA SER A 249 22.13 1.63 -26.81
C SER A 249 21.97 0.35 -26.00
N VAL A 250 21.48 0.44 -24.76
CA VAL A 250 21.14 -0.72 -23.92
C VAL A 250 20.05 -1.55 -24.60
N VAL A 251 18.98 -0.91 -25.08
CA VAL A 251 17.88 -1.60 -25.78
C VAL A 251 18.36 -2.26 -27.08
N ALA A 252 19.23 -1.58 -27.85
CA ALA A 252 19.82 -2.14 -29.06
C ALA A 252 20.67 -3.39 -28.75
N GLU A 253 21.48 -3.35 -27.69
CA GLU A 253 22.28 -4.49 -27.28
C GLU A 253 21.43 -5.66 -26.80
N PHE A 254 20.37 -5.41 -26.02
CA PHE A 254 19.45 -6.47 -25.55
C PHE A 254 18.71 -7.13 -26.71
N ARG A 255 18.27 -6.34 -27.71
CA ARG A 255 17.65 -6.88 -28.93
C ARG A 255 18.63 -7.69 -29.77
N ARG A 256 19.90 -7.30 -29.82
CA ARG A 256 20.94 -8.00 -30.58
C ARG A 256 21.39 -9.29 -29.88
N SER A 257 21.62 -9.25 -28.57
CA SER A 257 22.11 -10.39 -27.79
C SER A 257 20.99 -11.39 -27.46
N GLY A 258 19.74 -10.92 -27.39
CA GLY A 258 18.60 -11.70 -26.90
C GLY A 258 18.63 -11.90 -25.38
N LEU A 259 19.55 -11.23 -24.67
CA LEU A 259 19.73 -11.34 -23.22
C LEU A 259 19.25 -10.06 -22.53
N GLU A 260 18.71 -10.19 -21.31
CA GLU A 260 18.30 -9.05 -20.47
C GLU A 260 19.46 -8.46 -19.64
N GLU A 261 20.70 -8.88 -19.93
CA GLU A 261 21.92 -8.39 -19.30
C GLU A 261 22.97 -8.08 -20.37
N ALA A 262 23.71 -6.99 -20.16
CA ALA A 262 24.85 -6.63 -21.00
C ALA A 262 25.97 -6.03 -20.14
N THR A 263 27.19 -5.97 -20.67
CA THR A 263 28.29 -5.25 -20.04
C THR A 263 28.32 -3.79 -20.47
N ILE A 264 28.85 -2.90 -19.62
CA ILE A 264 29.02 -1.48 -19.96
C ILE A 264 29.84 -1.32 -21.26
N GLY A 265 30.86 -2.16 -21.47
CA GLY A 265 31.68 -2.14 -22.68
C GLY A 265 30.89 -2.48 -23.96
N GLN A 266 29.98 -3.45 -23.90
CA GLN A 266 29.10 -3.79 -25.03
C GLN A 266 28.16 -2.63 -25.36
N VAL A 267 27.56 -2.03 -24.34
CA VAL A 267 26.65 -0.88 -24.51
C VAL A 267 27.39 0.35 -25.02
N LEU A 268 28.62 0.59 -24.56
CA LEU A 268 29.46 1.69 -25.04
C LEU A 268 29.76 1.59 -26.55
N HIS A 269 29.93 0.37 -27.07
CA HIS A 269 30.15 0.17 -28.50
C HIS A 269 28.94 0.64 -29.32
N HIS A 270 27.73 0.25 -28.91
CA HIS A 270 26.49 0.72 -29.54
C HIS A 270 26.26 2.21 -29.33
N HIS A 271 26.55 2.73 -28.14
CA HIS A 271 26.42 4.16 -27.85
C HIS A 271 27.27 5.00 -28.79
N ASN A 272 28.53 4.62 -29.00
CA ASN A 272 29.40 5.31 -29.94
C ASN A 272 28.93 5.16 -31.40
N ALA A 273 28.33 4.04 -31.78
CA ALA A 273 27.76 3.86 -33.12
C ALA A 273 26.54 4.77 -33.33
N ILE A 274 25.59 4.78 -32.40
CA ILE A 274 24.37 5.61 -32.47
C ILE A 274 24.74 7.11 -32.39
N THR A 275 25.66 7.48 -31.50
CA THR A 275 26.14 8.87 -31.36
C THR A 275 26.77 9.39 -32.66
N LYS A 276 27.54 8.54 -33.37
CA LYS A 276 28.11 8.88 -34.68
C LYS A 276 27.05 9.03 -35.76
N LEU A 277 26.01 8.20 -35.76
CA LEU A 277 24.89 8.30 -36.71
C LEU A 277 24.12 9.61 -36.52
N ASP A 278 23.98 10.07 -35.27
CA ASP A 278 23.33 11.35 -34.93
C ASP A 278 24.26 12.58 -35.09
N GLY A 279 25.46 12.40 -35.67
CA GLY A 279 26.41 13.48 -35.94
C GLY A 279 27.12 14.05 -34.70
N LEU A 280 27.04 13.36 -33.56
CA LEU A 280 27.64 13.76 -32.29
C LEU A 280 29.03 13.11 -32.11
N GLN A 281 29.88 13.76 -31.31
CA GLN A 281 31.22 13.23 -30.99
C GLN A 281 31.12 12.05 -29.99
N PRO A 282 31.94 11.00 -30.17
CA PRO A 282 31.95 9.85 -29.27
C PRO A 282 32.36 10.28 -27.86
N VAL A 283 31.68 9.68 -26.87
CA VAL A 283 31.81 10.06 -25.46
C VAL A 283 32.93 9.26 -24.80
N SER A 284 33.65 9.89 -23.86
CA SER A 284 34.69 9.20 -23.09
C SER A 284 34.08 8.13 -22.18
N VAL A 285 34.87 7.08 -21.92
CA VAL A 285 34.49 5.98 -21.00
C VAL A 285 34.05 6.51 -19.64
N THR A 286 34.78 7.48 -19.08
CA THR A 286 34.46 8.11 -17.80
C THR A 286 33.09 8.79 -17.80
N SER A 287 32.75 9.49 -18.88
CA SER A 287 31.46 10.15 -19.00
C SER A 287 30.30 9.14 -19.14
N ILE A 288 30.52 8.02 -19.82
CA ILE A 288 29.52 6.95 -19.92
C ILE A 288 29.31 6.23 -18.59
N ILE A 289 30.38 5.98 -17.83
CA ILE A 289 30.26 5.43 -16.47
C ILE A 289 29.46 6.40 -15.58
N LYS A 290 29.67 7.72 -15.71
CA LYS A 290 28.85 8.72 -14.98
C LYS A 290 27.38 8.66 -15.37
N VAL A 291 27.07 8.59 -16.66
CA VAL A 291 25.68 8.43 -17.18
C VAL A 291 25.05 7.14 -16.65
N CYS A 292 25.78 6.04 -16.71
CA CYS A 292 25.36 4.74 -16.20
C CYS A 292 25.05 4.80 -14.70
N ASN A 293 25.92 5.44 -13.91
CA ASN A 293 25.71 5.63 -12.47
C ASN A 293 24.52 6.56 -12.16
N SER A 294 24.29 7.60 -12.96
CA SER A 294 23.12 8.49 -12.83
C SER A 294 21.82 7.68 -12.99
N LEU A 295 21.73 6.92 -14.08
CA LEU A 295 20.59 6.06 -14.39
C LEU A 295 20.39 4.93 -13.37
N ALA A 296 21.48 4.39 -12.81
CA ALA A 296 21.42 3.39 -11.75
C ALA A 296 20.95 3.99 -10.41
N THR A 297 21.40 5.21 -10.09
CA THR A 297 20.94 5.95 -8.90
C THR A 297 19.44 6.24 -9.00
N ALA A 298 18.95 6.59 -10.19
CA ALA A 298 17.54 6.76 -10.48
C ALA A 298 16.74 5.43 -10.55
N ARG A 299 17.40 4.27 -10.36
CA ARG A 299 16.84 2.92 -10.47
C ARG A 299 16.15 2.62 -11.81
N VAL A 300 16.58 3.28 -12.89
CA VAL A 300 16.25 2.88 -14.27
C VAL A 300 17.08 1.66 -14.66
N LEU A 301 18.34 1.63 -14.19
CA LEU A 301 19.27 0.53 -14.37
C LEU A 301 19.61 -0.15 -13.04
N MET A 302 19.90 -1.44 -13.11
CA MET A 302 20.48 -2.23 -12.04
C MET A 302 21.89 -2.58 -12.44
N LEU A 303 22.87 -2.17 -11.64
CA LEU A 303 24.29 -2.48 -11.84
C LEU A 303 24.75 -3.57 -10.88
N GLU A 304 25.67 -4.40 -11.35
CA GLU A 304 26.35 -5.38 -10.51
C GLU A 304 27.13 -4.68 -9.39
N MET A 305 26.93 -5.11 -8.15
CA MET A 305 27.58 -4.52 -6.98
C MET A 305 29.07 -4.88 -6.95
N GLY A 306 29.93 -3.88 -6.75
CA GLY A 306 31.38 -4.09 -6.51
C GLY A 306 32.27 -4.09 -7.76
N ARG A 307 31.73 -3.84 -8.96
CA ARG A 307 32.52 -3.60 -10.18
C ARG A 307 32.10 -2.28 -10.83
N TYR A 308 33.07 -1.39 -11.07
CA TYR A 308 32.85 -0.07 -11.68
C TYR A 308 33.67 0.10 -12.97
N ASP A 309 33.90 -0.99 -13.68
CA ASP A 309 34.67 -1.03 -14.92
C ASP A 309 33.78 -1.40 -16.12
N LEU A 310 34.39 -1.50 -17.31
CA LEU A 310 33.68 -1.84 -18.54
C LEU A 310 33.07 -3.26 -18.53
N TYR A 311 33.48 -4.11 -17.60
CA TYR A 311 32.99 -5.48 -17.47
C TYR A 311 31.81 -5.59 -16.49
N ALA A 312 31.48 -4.51 -15.78
CA ALA A 312 30.30 -4.47 -14.94
C ALA A 312 29.04 -4.76 -15.78
N ARG A 313 28.21 -5.66 -15.25
CA ARG A 313 26.93 -6.01 -15.88
C ARG A 313 25.85 -5.03 -15.48
N LEU A 314 24.98 -4.74 -16.43
CA LEU A 314 23.81 -3.91 -16.26
C LEU A 314 22.56 -4.63 -16.74
N ARG A 315 21.44 -4.33 -16.08
CA ARG A 315 20.08 -4.76 -16.43
C ARG A 315 19.13 -3.57 -16.36
N LEU A 316 18.09 -3.57 -17.20
CA LEU A 316 17.00 -2.60 -17.09
C LEU A 316 16.05 -3.00 -15.96
N ASN A 317 15.71 -2.04 -15.10
CA ASN A 317 14.69 -2.20 -14.07
C ASN A 317 13.28 -1.77 -14.57
N VAL A 318 13.21 -1.32 -15.82
CA VAL A 318 12.00 -0.86 -16.52
C VAL A 318 11.83 -1.72 -17.77
N SER A 319 10.59 -1.93 -18.21
CA SER A 319 10.34 -2.71 -19.43
C SER A 319 10.96 -2.03 -20.66
N ILE A 320 11.40 -2.82 -21.62
CA ILE A 320 11.98 -2.30 -22.88
C ILE A 320 10.93 -1.44 -23.62
N ASP A 321 9.67 -1.84 -23.58
CA ASP A 321 8.58 -1.12 -24.23
C ASP A 321 8.31 0.24 -23.58
N ASP A 322 8.37 0.34 -22.25
CA ASP A 322 8.25 1.62 -21.55
C ASP A 322 9.41 2.57 -21.87
N VAL A 323 10.64 2.03 -21.98
CA VAL A 323 11.82 2.80 -22.36
C VAL A 323 11.65 3.34 -23.79
N LEU A 324 11.22 2.50 -24.74
CA LEU A 324 10.97 2.92 -26.12
C LEU A 324 9.82 3.92 -26.22
N PHE A 325 8.72 3.69 -25.48
CA PHE A 325 7.60 4.60 -25.39
C PHE A 325 8.03 5.98 -24.87
N ALA A 326 8.88 6.02 -23.84
CA ALA A 326 9.41 7.26 -23.31
C ALA A 326 10.30 7.98 -24.34
N LEU A 327 11.18 7.25 -25.03
CA LEU A 327 12.20 7.80 -25.95
C LEU A 327 11.67 8.20 -27.34
N ASN A 328 10.51 7.69 -27.75
CA ASN A 328 9.87 8.02 -29.03
C ASN A 328 9.04 9.31 -28.95
N SER A 329 8.82 9.87 -27.75
CA SER A 329 8.06 11.12 -27.56
C SER A 329 8.83 12.38 -27.97
N ASP A 330 10.11 12.27 -28.33
CA ASP A 330 11.02 13.39 -28.66
C ASP A 330 11.18 13.64 -30.17
N VAL A 331 10.37 13.01 -31.02
CA VAL A 331 10.38 13.18 -32.49
C VAL A 331 9.06 13.78 -32.98
#